data_AF-A0A8X7QWF4-F1
#
_entry.id   AF-A0A8X7QWF4-F1
#
_cell.length_a   1.000
_cell.length_b   1.000
_cell.length_c   1.000
_cell.angle_alpha   90.00
_cell.angle_beta   90.00
_cell.angle_gamma   90.00
#
_symmetry.space_group_name_H-M   'P 1'
#
loop_
_entity.id
_entity.type
_entity.pdbx_description
1 polymer ?
#
loop_
_entity_poly.entity_id
_entity_poly.type
_entity_poly.pdbx_seq_one_letter_code
_entity_poly.pdbx_strand_id
1 'polypeptide(L)' 'MSAITTFHPLTKLRPFKNNWRGQVKCLHSWRQNTPFGDTFEMVLADQWVNKFLALILNG' A
#
# COMPACT_ATOMS: atom_id res chain seq x y z
N MET A 1 -27.14 -5.40 -5.16
CA MET A 1 -26.13 -6.49 -5.11
C MET A 1 -24.83 -5.89 -4.62
N SER A 2 -24.35 -6.28 -3.43
CA SER A 2 -23.05 -5.85 -2.94
C SER A 2 -21.98 -6.45 -3.85
N ALA A 3 -21.18 -5.62 -4.52
CA ALA A 3 -20.09 -6.11 -5.34
C ALA A 3 -19.08 -6.82 -4.43
N ILE A 4 -19.01 -8.15 -4.55
CA ILE A 4 -17.94 -8.94 -3.92
C ILE A 4 -16.63 -8.36 -4.46
N THR A 5 -15.92 -7.61 -3.63
CA THR A 5 -14.70 -6.94 -4.03
C THR A 5 -13.55 -7.91 -3.86
N THR A 6 -13.16 -8.54 -4.97
CA THR A 6 -12.07 -9.53 -4.99
C THR A 6 -10.75 -8.88 -4.58
N PHE A 7 -10.20 -9.33 -3.46
CA PHE A 7 -8.86 -8.96 -3.03
C PHE A 7 -7.81 -9.66 -3.89
N HIS A 8 -6.83 -8.89 -4.34
CA HIS A 8 -5.72 -9.39 -5.15
C HIS A 8 -4.48 -9.58 -4.27
N PRO A 9 -3.74 -10.71 -4.42
CA PRO A 9 -2.41 -10.85 -3.85
C PRO A 9 -1.46 -9.76 -4.38
N LEU A 10 -0.49 -9.36 -3.56
CA LEU A 10 0.48 -8.32 -3.94
C LEU A 10 1.33 -8.74 -5.14
N THR A 11 1.58 -10.03 -5.32
CA THR A 11 2.33 -10.59 -6.46
C THR A 11 1.64 -10.37 -7.81
N LYS A 12 0.33 -10.11 -7.83
CA LYS A 12 -0.45 -9.79 -9.04
C LYS A 12 -0.51 -8.29 -9.34
N LEU A 13 0.13 -7.45 -8.52
CA LEU A 13 0.26 -6.03 -8.80
C LEU A 13 1.31 -5.81 -9.89
N ARG A 14 0.98 -4.93 -10.83
CA ARG A 14 1.82 -4.54 -11.96
C ARG A 14 1.76 -3.02 -12.08
N PRO A 15 2.84 -2.36 -12.55
CA PRO A 15 2.77 -0.97 -12.96
C PRO A 15 1.59 -0.75 -13.92
N PHE A 16 0.92 0.41 -13.81
CA PHE A 16 -0.24 0.83 -14.63
C PHE A 16 -1.56 0.05 -14.42
N LYS A 17 -1.61 -0.88 -13.45
CA LYS A 17 -2.89 -1.45 -13.02
C LYS A 17 -3.60 -0.48 -12.08
N ASN A 18 -4.60 0.24 -12.59
CA ASN A 18 -5.26 1.31 -11.83
C ASN A 18 -6.38 0.82 -10.90
N ASN A 19 -6.96 -0.34 -11.18
CA ASN A 19 -8.08 -0.90 -10.39
C ASN A 19 -7.65 -2.21 -9.69
N TRP A 20 -7.25 -2.10 -8.43
CA TRP A 20 -6.98 -3.25 -7.57
C TRP A 20 -7.35 -2.92 -6.13
N ARG A 21 -7.57 -3.97 -5.34
CA ARG A 21 -7.75 -3.90 -3.89
C ARG A 21 -6.94 -5.03 -3.27
N GLY A 22 -6.11 -4.72 -2.29
CA GLY A 22 -5.33 -5.69 -1.54
C GLY A 22 -5.68 -5.58 -0.06
N GLN A 23 -5.74 -6.72 0.64
CA GLN A 23 -5.86 -6.74 2.08
C GLN A 23 -4.47 -6.94 2.68
N VAL A 24 -4.05 -6.01 3.52
CA VAL A 24 -2.68 -5.96 4.07
C VAL A 24 -2.70 -5.52 5.52
N LYS A 25 -1.63 -5.85 6.25
CA LYS A 25 -1.33 -5.31 7.57
C LYS A 25 -0.15 -4.35 7.48
N CYS A 26 -0.21 -3.27 8.25
CA CYS A 26 0.93 -2.38 8.45
C CYS A 26 1.89 -3.01 9.46
N LEU A 27 3.14 -3.20 9.06
CA LEU A 27 4.20 -3.75 9.91
C LEU A 27 5.01 -2.64 10.58
N HIS A 28 5.26 -1.56 9.86
CA HIS A 28 6.01 -0.42 10.34
C HIS A 28 5.53 0.84 9.62
N SER A 29 5.50 1.97 10.33
CA SER A 29 5.13 3.26 9.75
C SER A 29 5.93 4.38 10.39
N TRP A 30 6.38 5.33 9.59
CA TRP A 30 7.08 6.52 10.06
C TRP A 30 6.68 7.73 9.23
N ARG A 31 6.79 8.91 9.83
CA ARG A 31 6.66 10.19 9.14
C ARG A 31 8.05 10.75 8.92
N GLN A 32 8.33 11.19 7.71
CA GLN A 32 9.55 11.91 7.38
C GLN A 32 9.17 13.33 7.00
N ASN A 33 9.65 14.28 7.79
CA ASN A 33 9.53 15.69 7.47
C ASN A 33 10.77 16.08 6.66
N THR A 34 10.56 16.47 5.41
CA THR A 34 11.63 16.96 4.54
C THR A 34 11.41 18.44 4.24
N PRO A 35 12.47 19.18 3.87
CA PRO A 35 12.33 20.57 3.41
C PRO A 35 11.37 20.74 2.22
N PHE A 36 11.06 19.65 1.50
CA PHE A 36 10.19 19.64 0.33
C PHE A 36 8.75 19.19 0.64
N GLY A 37 8.45 18.84 1.90
CA GLY A 37 7.13 18.39 2.34
C GLY A 37 7.16 17.24 3.34
N ASP A 38 5.99 16.96 3.91
CA ASP A 38 5.76 15.85 4.84
C ASP A 38 5.39 14.58 4.08
N THR A 39 6.16 13.51 4.31
CA THR A 39 5.84 12.19 3.78
C THR A 39 5.49 11.21 4.89
N PHE A 40 4.57 10.29 4.60
CA PHE A 40 4.21 9.19 5.49
C PHE A 40 4.53 7.86 4.81
N GLU A 41 5.47 7.13 5.40
CA GLU A 41 6.02 5.89 4.86
C GLU A 41 5.53 4.70 5.68
N MET A 42 5.24 3.60 5.00
CA MET A 42 4.74 2.36 5.61
C MET A 42 5.31 1.13 4.93
N VAL A 43 5.61 0.10 5.73
CA VAL A 43 5.85 -1.27 5.27
C VAL A 43 4.54 -2.04 5.42
N LEU A 44 3.97 -2.49 4.30
CA LEU A 44 2.72 -3.24 4.26
C LEU A 44 2.99 -4.69 3.86
N ALA A 45 2.26 -5.64 4.47
CA ALA A 45 2.36 -7.07 4.16
C ALA A 45 1.00 -7.73 3.94
N ASP A 46 0.90 -8.62 2.95
CA ASP A 46 -0.30 -9.44 2.72
C ASP A 46 -0.33 -10.73 3.54
N GLN A 47 -1.40 -11.51 3.39
CA GLN A 47 -1.57 -12.82 4.06
C GLN A 47 -0.53 -13.87 3.66
N TRP A 48 0.16 -13.68 2.53
CA TRP A 48 1.23 -14.54 2.05
C TRP A 48 2.62 -13.96 2.39
N VAL A 49 2.67 -12.95 3.27
CA VAL A 49 3.90 -12.31 3.75
C VAL A 49 4.68 -11.60 2.64
N ASN A 50 4.05 -11.29 1.50
CA ASN A 50 4.64 -10.39 0.50
C ASN A 50 4.64 -8.98 1.07
N LYS A 51 5.74 -8.24 0.91
CA LYS A 51 5.92 -6.90 1.48
C LYS A 51 6.10 -5.86 0.38
N PHE A 52 5.60 -4.65 0.62
CA PHE A 52 5.95 -3.47 -0.18
C PHE A 52 6.06 -2.23 0.70
N LEU A 53 6.81 -1.25 0.20
CA LEU A 53 6.92 0.07 0.77
C LEU A 53 5.87 0.97 0.12
N ALA A 54 5.08 1.66 0.94
CA ALA A 54 4.14 2.67 0.52
C ALA A 54 4.61 4.04 1.02
N LEU A 55 4.68 5.01 0.11
CA LEU A 55 4.97 6.41 0.39
C LEU A 55 3.72 7.22 0.09
N ILE A 56 3.21 7.94 1.09
CA ILE A 56 2.12 8.90 0.95
C ILE A 56 2.73 10.30 1.06
N LEU A 57 2.55 11.11 0.03
CA LEU A 57 2.92 12.52 0.06
C LEU A 57 1.75 13.31 0.65
N ASN A 58 2.00 14.07 1.71
CA ASN A 58 1.03 15.05 2.19
C ASN A 58 1.34 16.38 1.47
N GLY A 59 0.39 16.83 0.66
CA GLY A 59 0.41 18.14 0.01
C GLY A 59 -0.51 19.12 0.71
#